data_AF-A0A494WT78-F1
#
_entry.id   AF-A0A494WT78-F1
#
_cell.length_a   1.000
_cell.length_b   1.000
_cell.length_c   1.000
_cell.angle_alpha   90.00
_cell.angle_beta   90.00
_cell.angle_gamma   90.00
#
_symmetry.space_group_name_H-M   'P 1'
#
loop_
_entity.id
_entity.type
_entity.pdbx_description
1 polymer ?
#
loop_
_entity_poly.entity_id
_entity_poly.type
_entity_poly.pdbx_seq_one_letter_code
_entity_poly.pdbx_strand_id
1 'polypeptide(L)' 'MSCSSIKHRFEEERQKGLTFERAMEMYREVEGSLAAHRLELEDLQRTNADPGRISHLQAHISDGEKLLQEIKSLHLH' A
#
# COMPACT_ATOMS: atom_id res chain seq x y z
N MET A 1 -1.32 9.79 -0.58
CA MET A 1 -1.05 9.08 -1.85
C MET A 1 -1.85 7.80 -1.87
N SER A 2 -2.37 7.37 -3.02
CA SER A 2 -3.03 6.06 -3.16
C SER A 2 -1.98 4.97 -3.30
N CYS A 3 -2.28 3.74 -2.84
CA CYS A 3 -1.38 2.59 -3.01
C CYS A 3 -1.03 2.34 -4.49
N SER A 4 -1.93 2.67 -5.43
CA SER A 4 -1.68 2.58 -6.87
C SER A 4 -0.54 3.49 -7.35
N SER A 5 -0.46 4.73 -6.83
CA SER A 5 0.63 5.66 -7.16
C SER A 5 1.98 5.16 -6.65
N ILE A 6 2.01 4.59 -5.45
CA ILE A 6 3.23 4.00 -4.86
C ILE A 6 3.65 2.75 -5.65
N LYS A 7 2.69 1.92 -6.07
CA LYS A 7 2.94 0.74 -6.92
C LYS A 7 3.58 1.13 -8.24
N HIS A 8 3.05 2.12 -8.95
CA HIS A 8 3.62 2.58 -10.22
C HIS A 8 5.08 3.03 -10.04
N ARG A 9 5.33 3.84 -9.00
CA ARG A 9 6.69 4.30 -8.68
C ARG A 9 7.63 3.14 -8.35
N PHE A 10 7.15 2.14 -7.60
CA PHE A 10 7.90 0.93 -7.30
C PHE A 10 8.30 0.17 -8.58
N GLU A 11 7.39 0.01 -9.53
CA GLU A 11 7.67 -0.66 -10.81
C GLU A 11 8.71 0.10 -11.64
N GLU A 12 8.60 1.44 -11.71
CA GLU A 12 9.58 2.28 -12.41
C GLU A 12 10.99 2.18 -11.79
N GLU A 13 11.07 2.19 -10.45
CA GLU A 13 12.34 2.15 -9.74
C GLU A 13 12.97 0.76 -9.81
N ARG A 14 12.15 -0.30 -9.79
CA ARG A 14 12.60 -1.66 -10.03
C ARG A 14 13.25 -1.83 -11.41
N GLN A 15 12.69 -1.19 -12.45
CA GLN A 15 13.28 -1.21 -13.79
C GLN A 15 14.63 -0.47 -13.86
N LYS A 16 14.88 0.49 -12.97
CA LYS A 16 16.10 1.31 -12.93
C LYS A 16 17.21 0.74 -12.04
N GLY A 17 16.95 -0.38 -11.34
CA GLY A 17 17.85 -0.94 -10.33
C GLY A 17 17.55 -0.39 -8.94
N LEU A 18 16.38 -0.76 -8.40
CA LEU A 18 15.90 -0.34 -7.09
C LEU A 18 16.94 -0.65 -6.00
N THR A 19 17.35 0.37 -5.27
CA THR A 19 18.28 0.23 -4.14
C THR A 19 17.55 -0.19 -2.87
N PHE A 20 18.29 -0.74 -1.89
CA PHE A 20 17.72 -1.09 -0.58
C PHE A 20 17.11 0.12 0.14
N GLU A 21 17.81 1.25 0.15
CA GLU A 21 17.30 2.48 0.77
C GLU A 21 15.97 2.91 0.16
N ARG A 22 15.87 2.85 -1.17
CA ARG A 22 14.66 3.23 -1.89
C ARG A 22 13.52 2.24 -1.67
N ALA A 23 13.81 0.94 -1.62
CA ALA A 23 12.84 -0.09 -1.26
C ALA A 23 12.31 0.11 0.16
N MET A 24 13.17 0.47 1.12
CA MET A 24 12.79 0.76 2.51
C MET A 24 11.96 2.04 2.65
N GLU A 25 12.21 3.06 1.84
CA GLU A 25 11.38 4.27 1.79
C GLU A 25 9.96 3.93 1.30
N MET A 26 9.86 3.22 0.17
CA MET A 26 8.58 2.75 -0.36
C MET A 26 7.84 1.85 0.62
N TYR A 27 8.56 0.95 1.32
CA TYR A 27 8.00 0.12 2.38
C TYR A 27 7.26 0.96 3.43
N ARG A 28 7.94 1.98 3.96
CA ARG A 28 7.39 2.85 5.02
C ARG A 28 6.19 3.66 4.51
N GLU A 29 6.25 4.13 3.27
CA GLU A 29 5.12 4.83 2.65
C GLU A 29 3.89 3.93 2.49
N VAL A 30 4.06 2.69 2.02
CA VAL A 30 2.96 1.73 1.90
C VAL A 30 2.41 1.37 3.29
N GLU A 31 3.27 1.08 4.25
CA GLU A 31 2.87 0.75 5.62
C GLU A 31 2.08 1.88 6.29
N GLY A 32 2.55 3.12 6.16
CA GLY A 32 1.84 4.30 6.68
C GLY A 32 0.49 4.51 6.00
N SER A 33 0.42 4.33 4.68
CA SER A 33 -0.84 4.42 3.93
C SER A 33 -1.84 3.34 4.35
N LEU A 34 -1.39 2.09 4.52
CA LEU A 34 -2.23 0.98 5.00
C LEU A 34 -2.75 1.22 6.41
N ALA A 35 -1.92 1.76 7.31
CA ALA A 35 -2.36 2.10 8.66
C ALA A 35 -3.50 3.12 8.65
N ALA A 36 -3.38 4.19 7.83
CA ALA A 36 -4.44 5.18 7.68
C ALA A 36 -5.74 4.58 7.12
N HIS A 37 -5.65 3.78 6.05
CA HIS A 37 -6.84 3.15 5.45
C HIS A 37 -7.53 2.16 6.39
N ARG A 38 -6.79 1.41 7.22
CA ARG A 38 -7.38 0.51 8.22
C ARG A 38 -8.17 1.26 9.28
N LEU A 39 -7.65 2.39 9.75
CA LEU A 39 -8.37 3.27 10.70
C LEU A 39 -9.65 3.83 10.07
N GLU A 40 -9.59 4.27 8.82
CA GLU A 40 -10.77 4.73 8.08
C GLU A 40 -11.79 3.59 7.89
N LEU A 41 -11.33 2.37 7.59
CA LEU A 41 -12.21 1.21 7.45
C LEU A 41 -12.94 0.88 8.75
N GLU A 42 -12.23 0.91 9.89
CA GLU A 42 -12.85 0.71 11.19
C GLU A 42 -13.92 1.76 11.49
N ASP A 43 -13.67 3.03 11.15
CA ASP A 43 -14.65 4.11 11.34
C ASP A 43 -15.88 3.93 10.45
N LEU A 44 -15.69 3.60 9.16
CA LEU A 44 -16.79 3.32 8.23
C LEU A 44 -17.63 2.12 8.66
N GLN A 45 -17.00 1.07 9.20
CA GLN A 45 -17.70 -0.09 9.73
C GLN A 45 -18.48 0.24 11.00
N ARG A 46 -17.92 1.03 11.91
CA ARG A 46 -18.61 1.47 13.14
C ARG A 46 -19.81 2.36 12.87
N THR A 47 -19.72 3.19 11.84
CA THR A 47 -20.78 4.14 11.46
C THR A 47 -21.84 3.53 10.54
N ASN A 48 -21.72 2.25 10.18
CA ASN A 48 -22.56 1.59 9.15
C ASN A 48 -22.64 2.43 7.87
N ALA A 49 -21.48 2.95 7.44
CA ALA A 49 -21.37 3.74 6.23
C ALA A 49 -21.68 2.92 4.97
N ASP A 50 -21.73 3.61 3.83
CA ASP A 50 -22.01 3.00 2.52
C ASP A 50 -21.14 1.74 2.25
N PRO A 51 -21.77 0.58 1.96
CA PRO A 51 -21.05 -0.65 1.67
C PRO A 51 -20.10 -0.55 0.46
N GLY A 52 -20.44 0.28 -0.53
CA GLY A 52 -19.57 0.51 -1.69
C GLY A 52 -18.24 1.16 -1.30
N ARG A 53 -18.29 2.17 -0.42
CA ARG A 53 -17.10 2.81 0.15
C ARG A 53 -16.26 1.82 0.97
N ILE A 54 -16.90 0.98 1.79
CA ILE A 54 -16.22 -0.06 2.58
C ILE A 54 -15.50 -1.04 1.65
N SER A 55 -16.20 -1.57 0.64
CA SER A 55 -15.61 -2.52 -0.33
C SER A 55 -14.47 -1.89 -1.14
N HIS A 56 -14.63 -0.64 -1.57
CA HIS A 56 -13.57 0.08 -2.28
C HIS A 56 -12.33 0.25 -1.41
N LEU A 57 -12.49 0.66 -0.14
CA LEU A 57 -11.38 0.83 0.79
C LEU A 57 -10.69 -0.50 1.12
N GLN A 58 -11.44 -1.58 1.29
CA GLN A 58 -10.90 -2.93 1.46
C GLN A 58 -10.07 -3.38 0.26
N ALA A 59 -10.49 -3.05 -0.98
CA ALA A 59 -9.71 -3.34 -2.17
C ALA A 59 -8.37 -2.58 -2.17
N HIS A 60 -8.35 -1.30 -1.79
CA HIS A 60 -7.12 -0.52 -1.64
C HIS A 60 -6.17 -1.12 -0.60
N ILE A 61 -6.71 -1.57 0.54
CA ILE A 61 -5.93 -2.24 1.58
C ILE A 61 -5.32 -3.53 1.03
N SER A 62 -6.10 -4.36 0.34
CA SER A 62 -5.61 -5.62 -0.24
C SER A 62 -4.48 -5.39 -1.24
N ASP A 63 -4.60 -4.38 -2.10
CA ASP A 63 -3.57 -4.07 -3.09
C ASP A 63 -2.30 -3.51 -2.45
N GLY A 64 -2.43 -2.67 -1.41
CA GLY A 64 -1.28 -2.21 -0.64
C GLY A 64 -0.58 -3.35 0.11
N GLU A 65 -1.32 -4.31 0.66
CA GLU A 65 -0.75 -5.49 1.33
C GLU A 65 0.04 -6.38 0.37
N LYS A 66 -0.45 -6.57 -0.87
CA LYS A 66 0.29 -7.29 -1.92
C LYS A 66 1.60 -6.58 -2.25
N LEU A 67 1.56 -5.26 -2.44
CA LEU A 67 2.76 -4.47 -2.71
C LEU A 67 3.77 -4.56 -1.55
N LEU A 68 3.29 -4.50 -0.30
CA LEU A 68 4.14 -4.62 0.87
C LEU A 68 4.84 -5.98 0.92
N GLN A 69 4.12 -7.06 0.58
CA GLN A 69 4.72 -8.40 0.48
C GLN A 69 5.73 -8.50 -0.66
N GLU A 70 5.45 -7.88 -1.79
CA GLU A 70 6.39 -7.83 -2.91
C GLU A 70 7.69 -7.14 -2.51
N ILE A 71 7.61 -5.97 -1.87
CA ILE A 71 8.78 -5.24 -1.35
C ILE A 71 9.56 -6.09 -0.34
N LYS A 72 8.87 -6.78 0.60
CA LYS A 72 9.50 -7.66 1.59
C LYS A 72 10.22 -8.87 0.97
N SER A 73 9.74 -9.34 -0.18
CA SER A 73 10.30 -10.49 -0.89
C SER A 73 11.50 -10.15 -1.77
N LEU A 74 11.83 -8.86 -1.92
CA LEU A 74 12.96 -8.43 -2.73
C LEU A 74 14.27 -8.97 -2.15
N HIS A 75 15.02 -9.63 -3.01
CA HIS A 75 16.42 -9.95 -2.76
C HIS A 75 17.23 -8.88 -3.49
N LEU A 76 17.77 -7.95 -2.71
CA LEU A 76 18.60 -6.86 -3.21
C LEU A 76 20.07 -7.25 -2.96
N HIS A 77 20.90 -7.12 -4.00
CA HIS A 77 22.32 -7.43 -3.98
C HIS A 77 23.16 -6.20 -3.62
#